data_AF-A0A8C0GPY5-F1
#
_entry.id   AF-A0A8C0GPY5-F1
#
_cell.length_a   1.000
_cell.length_b   1.000
_cell.length_c   1.000
_cell.angle_alpha   90.00
_cell.angle_beta   90.00
_cell.angle_gamma   90.00
#
_symmetry.space_group_name_H-M   'P 1'
#
loop_
_entity.id
_entity.type
_entity.pdbx_description
1 polymer ?
#
loop_
_entity_poly.entity_id
_entity_poly.type
_entity_poly.pdbx_seq_one_letter_code
_entity_poly.pdbx_strand_id
1 'polypeptide(L)'
;NNEELLAAREFQCCPYIIGNFPSEFVSVVADEYLGDTDDPAELRDRFQDLMGDILFVIPALQVSRYHRDSGAPLYFYEFQHRPSTFKETKPDFVKADHGDEVGFVFGGPFLRADATEEEKHLSRTIMKYWANFARNGNPNGNGLVEWPLYDLNDQYLELNLKQKKAEKLKGNRVEFWTKIFPEKVKKITEDKKEHSEL
;
A
#
# COMPACT_ATOMS: atom_id res chain seq x y z
N ASN A 1 8.88 -24.04 -19.78
CA ASN A 1 9.33 -25.07 -18.83
C ASN A 1 8.36 -25.02 -17.66
N ASN A 2 7.70 -26.12 -17.30
CA ASN A 2 6.58 -26.10 -16.33
C ASN A 2 7.00 -25.74 -14.90
N GLU A 3 8.31 -25.73 -14.60
CA GLU A 3 8.84 -25.34 -13.28
C GLU A 3 8.80 -23.83 -13.01
N GLU A 4 8.98 -22.96 -14.02
CA GLU A 4 8.83 -21.50 -13.84
C GLU A 4 7.37 -21.09 -13.62
N LEU A 5 6.43 -21.84 -14.21
CA LEU A 5 4.98 -21.64 -14.03
C LEU A 5 4.47 -22.17 -12.67
N LEU A 6 5.19 -23.11 -12.06
CA LEU A 6 4.90 -23.61 -10.71
C LEU A 6 5.43 -22.66 -9.63
N ALA A 7 6.61 -22.06 -9.82
CA ALA A 7 7.14 -21.03 -8.92
C ALA A 7 6.25 -19.77 -8.87
N ALA A 8 5.59 -19.43 -9.98
CA ALA A 8 4.63 -18.33 -10.04
C ALA A 8 3.28 -18.64 -9.36
N ARG A 9 2.99 -19.91 -9.02
CA ARG A 9 1.73 -20.33 -8.37
C ARG A 9 1.82 -20.44 -6.84
N GLU A 10 3.02 -20.39 -6.26
CA GLU A 10 3.21 -20.46 -4.80
C GLU A 10 3.25 -19.09 -4.09
N PHE A 11 3.17 -17.98 -4.83
CA PHE A 11 2.86 -16.67 -4.23
C PHE A 11 1.36 -16.55 -3.94
N GLN A 12 0.86 -17.46 -3.11
CA GLN A 12 -0.42 -17.33 -2.46
C GLN A 12 -0.37 -16.02 -1.66
N CYS A 13 -1.21 -15.05 -2.02
CA CYS A 13 -1.08 -13.64 -1.63
C CYS A 13 -1.08 -13.35 -0.12
N CYS A 14 -1.31 -14.31 0.78
CA CYS A 14 -1.29 -14.07 2.22
C CYS A 14 -1.52 -15.30 3.14
N PRO A 15 -1.01 -16.53 2.93
CA PRO A 15 -1.29 -17.62 3.87
C PRO A 15 -0.43 -17.55 5.15
N TYR A 16 0.63 -16.73 5.17
CA TYR A 16 1.60 -16.74 6.27
C TYR A 16 1.26 -15.83 7.46
N ILE A 17 0.20 -15.02 7.42
CA ILE A 17 -0.14 -14.13 8.53
C ILE A 17 -0.89 -14.85 9.68
N ILE A 18 -1.45 -16.05 9.46
CA ILE A 18 -2.30 -16.77 10.45
C ILE A 18 -1.84 -18.23 10.66
N GLY A 19 -0.52 -18.47 10.62
CA GLY A 19 0.07 -19.79 10.90
C GLY A 19 1.46 -19.68 11.52
N ASN A 20 2.02 -20.79 12.01
CA ASN A 20 3.35 -20.88 12.61
C ASN A 20 4.40 -20.23 11.69
N PHE A 21 4.73 -18.97 11.94
CA PHE A 21 5.77 -18.23 11.23
C PHE A 21 7.10 -18.55 11.94
N PRO A 22 8.05 -19.24 11.30
CA PRO A 22 9.34 -19.56 11.93
C PRO A 22 10.00 -18.31 12.51
N SER A 23 10.58 -18.41 13.71
CA SER A 23 11.18 -17.27 14.42
C SER A 23 12.29 -16.61 13.60
N GLU A 24 12.99 -17.36 12.76
CA GLU A 24 14.04 -16.83 11.89
C GLU A 24 13.49 -15.96 10.74
N PHE A 25 12.22 -16.14 10.37
CA PHE A 25 11.58 -15.27 9.39
C PHE A 25 11.11 -13.98 10.07
N VAL A 26 10.67 -14.06 11.33
CA VAL A 26 10.34 -12.89 12.16
C VAL A 26 11.56 -11.98 12.29
N SER A 27 12.76 -12.53 12.54
CA SER A 27 13.97 -11.72 12.69
C SER A 27 14.33 -10.99 11.40
N VAL A 28 14.22 -11.63 10.22
CA VAL A 28 14.49 -10.96 8.94
C VAL A 28 13.56 -9.76 8.71
N VAL A 29 12.28 -9.89 9.06
CA VAL A 29 11.29 -8.81 8.94
C VAL A 29 11.53 -7.72 9.99
N ALA A 30 11.86 -8.11 11.22
CA ALA A 30 12.16 -7.19 12.31
C ALA A 30 13.41 -6.34 12.00
N ASP A 31 14.47 -6.95 11.46
CA ASP A 31 15.68 -6.24 11.05
C ASP A 31 15.40 -5.18 9.96
N GLU A 32 14.51 -5.51 9.01
CA GLU A 32 14.15 -4.62 7.90
C GLU A 32 13.26 -3.44 8.35
N TYR A 33 12.35 -3.67 9.27
CA TYR A 33 11.34 -2.67 9.65
C TYR A 33 11.62 -1.98 10.98
N LEU A 34 11.95 -2.75 12.02
CA LEU A 34 11.99 -2.27 13.40
C LEU A 34 13.36 -1.71 13.77
N GLY A 35 14.44 -2.31 13.26
CA GLY A 35 15.83 -1.90 13.52
C GLY A 35 16.18 -1.79 15.01
N ASP A 36 17.33 -1.18 15.30
CA ASP A 36 17.80 -0.97 16.68
C ASP A 36 17.41 0.44 17.15
N THR A 37 16.17 0.62 17.62
CA THR A 37 15.73 1.86 18.26
C THR A 37 15.15 1.59 19.64
N ASP A 38 15.54 2.42 20.61
CA ASP A 38 14.98 2.42 21.96
C ASP A 38 13.84 3.46 22.11
N ASP A 39 13.56 4.26 21.08
CA ASP A 39 12.46 5.23 21.10
C ASP A 39 11.12 4.53 20.84
N PRO A 40 10.19 4.49 21.83
CA PRO A 40 8.90 3.84 21.65
C PRO A 40 8.04 4.48 20.55
N ALA A 41 8.20 5.77 20.28
CA ALA A 41 7.44 6.45 19.22
C ALA A 41 7.93 6.02 17.83
N GLU A 42 9.24 5.94 17.64
CA GLU A 42 9.83 5.45 16.40
C GLU A 42 9.50 3.96 16.17
N LEU A 43 9.58 3.13 17.22
CA LEU A 43 9.21 1.72 17.14
C LEU A 43 7.74 1.54 16.74
N ARG A 44 6.82 2.34 17.32
CA ARG A 44 5.41 2.34 16.95
C ARG A 44 5.22 2.67 15.48
N ASP A 45 5.86 3.72 14.98
CA ASP A 45 5.67 4.18 13.60
C ASP A 45 6.25 3.16 12.60
N ARG A 46 7.42 2.59 12.90
CA ARG A 46 8.03 1.49 12.13
C ARG A 46 7.15 0.23 12.10
N PHE A 47 6.55 -0.13 13.22
CA PHE A 47 5.61 -1.24 13.30
C PHE A 47 4.31 -0.96 12.53
N GLN A 48 3.79 0.27 12.56
CA GLN A 48 2.64 0.67 11.75
C GLN A 48 2.96 0.59 10.24
N ASP A 49 4.15 1.02 9.82
CA ASP A 49 4.61 0.86 8.44
C ASP A 49 4.69 -0.62 8.04
N LEU A 50 5.22 -1.49 8.91
CA LEU A 50 5.23 -2.93 8.68
C LEU A 50 3.82 -3.48 8.44
N MET A 51 2.91 -3.19 9.38
CA MET A 51 1.55 -3.72 9.31
C MET A 51 0.79 -3.18 8.09
N GLY A 52 0.96 -1.89 7.77
CA GLY A 52 0.35 -1.27 6.59
C GLY A 52 0.89 -1.87 5.28
N ASP A 53 2.20 -2.09 5.20
CA ASP A 53 2.83 -2.66 4.01
C ASP A 53 2.39 -4.11 3.79
N ILE A 54 2.40 -4.98 4.82
CA ILE A 54 2.06 -6.40 4.65
C ILE A 54 0.57 -6.65 4.43
N LEU A 55 -0.31 -5.87 5.07
CA LEU A 55 -1.75 -6.10 4.97
C LEU A 55 -2.36 -5.44 3.72
N PHE A 56 -1.82 -4.31 3.28
CA PHE A 56 -2.45 -3.49 2.25
C PHE A 56 -1.52 -3.20 1.07
N VAL A 57 -0.40 -2.52 1.30
CA VAL A 57 0.35 -1.89 0.20
C VAL A 57 1.00 -2.92 -0.72
N ILE A 58 1.72 -3.90 -0.17
CA ILE A 58 2.44 -4.89 -0.98
C ILE A 58 1.47 -5.80 -1.75
N PRO A 59 0.41 -6.37 -1.13
CA PRO A 59 -0.60 -7.12 -1.89
C PRO A 59 -1.28 -6.28 -2.98
N ALA A 60 -1.64 -5.02 -2.69
CA ALA A 60 -2.28 -4.15 -3.68
C ALA A 60 -1.37 -3.88 -4.89
N LEU A 61 -0.07 -3.64 -4.66
CA LEU A 61 0.90 -3.45 -5.73
C LEU A 61 1.12 -4.73 -6.55
N GLN A 62 1.12 -5.90 -5.93
CA GLN A 62 1.21 -7.18 -6.65
C GLN A 62 -0.01 -7.41 -7.55
N VAL A 63 -1.22 -7.25 -7.02
CA VAL A 63 -2.47 -7.35 -7.81
C VAL A 63 -2.47 -6.34 -8.95
N SER A 64 -2.00 -5.12 -8.69
CA SER A 64 -1.89 -4.05 -9.69
C SER A 64 -0.98 -4.44 -10.85
N ARG A 65 0.19 -5.02 -10.57
CA ARG A 65 1.10 -5.51 -11.61
C ARG A 65 0.49 -6.63 -12.45
N TYR A 66 -0.16 -7.62 -11.81
CA TYR A 66 -0.87 -8.67 -12.56
C TYR A 66 -2.00 -8.12 -13.42
N HIS A 67 -2.76 -7.14 -12.91
CA HIS A 67 -3.84 -6.50 -13.67
C HIS A 67 -3.30 -5.72 -14.87
N ARG A 68 -2.25 -4.90 -14.67
CA ARG A 68 -1.56 -4.19 -15.76
C ARG A 68 -1.06 -5.17 -16.82
N ASP A 69 -0.41 -6.25 -16.41
CA ASP A 69 0.22 -7.22 -17.32
C ASP A 69 -0.82 -8.02 -18.13
N SER A 70 -2.09 -8.01 -17.72
CA SER A 70 -3.21 -8.53 -18.51
C SER A 70 -3.59 -7.65 -19.71
N GLY A 71 -3.04 -6.42 -19.80
CA GLY A 71 -3.35 -5.43 -20.81
C GLY A 71 -4.57 -4.54 -20.49
N ALA A 72 -5.19 -4.73 -19.33
CA ALA A 72 -6.31 -3.91 -18.87
C ALA A 72 -5.82 -2.55 -18.31
N PRO A 73 -6.53 -1.43 -18.58
CA PRO A 73 -6.22 -0.14 -18.00
C PRO A 73 -6.32 -0.16 -16.47
N LEU A 74 -5.30 0.34 -15.80
CA LEU A 74 -5.24 0.43 -14.34
C LEU A 74 -4.88 1.85 -13.91
N TYR A 75 -5.51 2.31 -12.83
CA TYR A 75 -5.20 3.57 -12.16
C TYR A 75 -4.97 3.26 -10.68
N PHE A 76 -3.86 3.72 -10.12
CA PHE A 76 -3.49 3.49 -8.73
C PHE A 76 -3.42 4.82 -7.97
N TYR A 77 -3.82 4.84 -6.69
CA TYR A 77 -3.66 6.00 -5.82
C TYR A 77 -3.21 5.61 -4.42
N GLU A 78 -2.60 6.58 -3.72
CA GLU A 78 -2.38 6.55 -2.27
C GLU A 78 -3.11 7.75 -1.65
N PHE A 79 -4.02 7.49 -0.70
CA PHE A 79 -4.70 8.56 0.03
C PHE A 79 -3.90 8.94 1.28
N GLN A 80 -3.65 10.24 1.46
CA GLN A 80 -2.69 10.73 2.45
C GLN A 80 -3.24 11.83 3.38
N HIS A 81 -4.50 12.24 3.19
CA HIS A 81 -5.09 13.31 3.98
C HIS A 81 -5.68 12.77 5.29
N ARG A 82 -5.33 13.39 6.42
CA ARG A 82 -5.94 13.11 7.73
C ARG A 82 -7.22 13.95 7.88
N PRO A 83 -8.42 13.32 7.97
CA PRO A 83 -9.66 14.08 8.05
C PRO A 83 -9.78 14.87 9.36
N SER A 84 -10.21 16.13 9.27
CA SER A 84 -10.43 17.02 10.42
C SER A 84 -11.48 16.49 11.39
N THR A 85 -12.46 15.73 10.86
CA THR A 85 -13.55 15.10 11.62
C THR A 85 -13.07 14.21 12.76
N PHE A 86 -11.88 13.61 12.63
CA PHE A 86 -11.32 12.72 13.64
C PHE A 86 -10.26 13.39 14.53
N LYS A 87 -10.07 14.71 14.42
CA LYS A 87 -9.02 15.43 15.14
C LYS A 87 -9.02 15.15 16.66
N GLU A 88 -10.20 15.09 17.28
CA GLU A 88 -10.34 14.92 18.74
C GLU A 88 -10.31 13.44 19.19
N THR A 89 -10.47 12.48 18.28
CA THR A 89 -10.59 11.05 18.62
C THR A 89 -9.40 10.23 18.13
N LYS A 90 -8.70 10.71 17.11
CA LYS A 90 -7.55 10.05 16.50
C LYS A 90 -6.27 10.68 17.06
N PRO A 91 -5.30 9.91 17.56
CA PRO A 91 -4.02 10.47 18.02
C PRO A 91 -3.26 11.21 16.92
N ASP A 92 -2.57 12.31 17.24
CA ASP A 92 -1.95 13.20 16.23
C ASP A 92 -0.89 12.55 15.35
N PHE A 93 -0.21 11.51 15.83
CA PHE A 93 0.79 10.77 15.05
C PHE A 93 0.18 9.97 13.89
N VAL A 94 -1.12 9.65 13.95
CA VAL A 94 -1.77 8.88 12.89
C VAL A 94 -2.01 9.78 11.68
N LYS A 95 -1.57 9.36 10.49
CA LYS A 95 -1.77 10.12 9.25
C LYS A 95 -3.16 9.83 8.67
N ALA A 96 -3.26 9.63 7.35
CA ALA A 96 -4.40 8.92 6.79
C ALA A 96 -4.42 7.49 7.36
N ASP A 97 -5.61 7.04 7.77
CA ASP A 97 -5.85 5.71 8.33
C ASP A 97 -6.89 4.96 7.49
N HIS A 98 -7.06 3.69 7.80
CA HIS A 98 -7.94 2.79 7.07
C HIS A 98 -9.37 3.32 7.02
N GLY A 99 -9.88 3.56 5.81
CA GLY A 99 -11.24 4.01 5.55
C GLY A 99 -11.44 5.53 5.59
N ASP A 100 -10.41 6.32 5.89
CA ASP A 100 -10.53 7.79 5.90
C ASP A 100 -10.97 8.35 4.54
N GLU A 101 -10.57 7.72 3.43
CA GLU A 101 -10.92 8.14 2.08
C GLU A 101 -12.40 7.94 1.76
N VAL A 102 -13.05 6.95 2.39
CA VAL A 102 -14.46 6.60 2.15
C VAL A 102 -15.35 7.82 2.37
N GLY A 103 -15.10 8.59 3.44
CA GLY A 103 -15.82 9.83 3.71
C GLY A 103 -15.71 10.85 2.56
N PHE A 104 -14.54 10.96 1.93
CA PHE A 104 -14.33 11.88 0.81
C PHE A 104 -14.96 11.38 -0.49
N VAL A 105 -14.95 10.07 -0.72
CA VAL A 105 -15.61 9.42 -1.87
C VAL A 105 -17.12 9.62 -1.84
N PHE A 106 -17.75 9.57 -0.66
CA PHE A 106 -19.20 9.70 -0.52
C PHE A 106 -19.68 11.11 -0.16
N GLY A 107 -18.81 12.12 -0.19
CA GLY A 107 -19.22 13.50 0.04
C GLY A 107 -19.47 13.87 1.50
N GLY A 108 -18.89 13.12 2.46
CA GLY A 108 -18.95 13.40 3.89
C GLY A 108 -18.68 14.86 4.27
N PRO A 109 -17.65 15.54 3.69
CA PRO A 109 -17.42 16.97 3.93
C PRO A 109 -18.58 17.92 3.60
N PHE A 110 -19.58 17.51 2.82
CA PHE A 110 -20.79 18.31 2.53
C PHE A 110 -21.93 18.08 3.52
N LEU A 111 -21.86 16.98 4.28
CA LEU A 111 -22.89 16.59 5.26
C LEU A 111 -22.53 17.06 6.67
N ARG A 112 -21.28 17.49 6.86
CA ARG A 112 -20.71 17.86 8.14
C ARG A 112 -20.48 19.37 8.24
N ALA A 113 -20.84 19.95 9.38
CA ALA A 113 -20.67 21.38 9.62
C ALA A 113 -19.21 21.79 9.90
N ASP A 114 -18.38 20.86 10.35
CA ASP A 114 -17.00 21.08 10.80
C ASP A 114 -15.93 20.83 9.71
N ALA A 115 -16.32 20.38 8.52
CA ALA A 115 -15.38 20.13 7.43
C ALA A 115 -14.81 21.43 6.85
N THR A 116 -13.49 21.45 6.61
CA THR A 116 -12.82 22.64 6.07
C THR A 116 -13.15 22.85 4.58
N GLU A 117 -12.93 24.06 4.06
CA GLU A 117 -13.15 24.33 2.64
C GLU A 117 -12.18 23.55 1.74
N GLU A 118 -10.95 23.31 2.21
CA GLU A 118 -9.97 22.47 1.55
C GLU A 118 -10.43 21.01 1.49
N GLU A 119 -11.08 20.50 2.54
CA GLU A 119 -11.63 19.14 2.56
C GLU A 119 -12.85 18.99 1.65
N LYS A 120 -13.72 20.01 1.61
CA LYS A 120 -14.81 20.08 0.62
C LYS A 120 -14.25 20.12 -0.79
N HIS A 121 -13.18 20.86 -1.03
CA HIS A 121 -12.51 20.85 -2.32
C HIS A 121 -11.94 19.47 -2.66
N LEU A 122 -11.21 18.84 -1.73
CA LEU A 122 -10.66 17.50 -1.90
C LEU A 122 -11.76 16.48 -2.19
N SER A 123 -12.87 16.49 -1.46
CA SER A 123 -13.99 15.57 -1.69
C SER A 123 -14.66 15.78 -3.05
N ARG A 124 -14.86 17.04 -3.49
CA ARG A 124 -15.30 17.33 -4.87
C ARG A 124 -14.36 16.74 -5.91
N THR A 125 -13.05 16.89 -5.71
CA THR A 125 -12.02 16.36 -6.61
C THR A 125 -12.07 14.83 -6.67
N ILE A 126 -12.11 14.17 -5.51
CA ILE A 126 -12.18 12.70 -5.40
C ILE A 126 -13.46 12.15 -6.04
N MET A 127 -14.62 12.74 -5.71
CA MET A 127 -15.89 12.36 -6.34
C MET A 127 -15.86 12.51 -7.85
N LYS A 128 -15.19 13.55 -8.36
CA LYS A 128 -15.06 13.76 -9.81
C LYS A 128 -14.21 12.68 -10.47
N TYR A 129 -13.08 12.29 -9.87
CA TYR A 129 -12.29 11.15 -10.37
C TYR A 129 -13.10 9.85 -10.40
N TRP A 130 -13.76 9.50 -9.29
CA TRP A 130 -14.57 8.28 -9.19
C TRP A 130 -15.75 8.28 -10.17
N ALA A 131 -16.46 9.40 -10.29
CA ALA A 131 -17.59 9.52 -11.20
C ALA A 131 -17.15 9.53 -12.68
N ASN A 132 -15.96 10.06 -12.99
CA ASN A 132 -15.39 9.95 -14.34
C ASN A 132 -15.08 8.49 -14.64
N PHE A 133 -14.29 7.82 -13.78
CA PHE A 133 -13.94 6.42 -13.95
C PHE A 133 -15.16 5.53 -14.13
N ALA A 134 -16.22 5.73 -13.33
CA ALA A 134 -17.47 4.99 -13.47
C ALA A 134 -18.17 5.20 -14.83
N ARG A 135 -18.04 6.37 -15.46
CA ARG A 135 -18.68 6.68 -16.75
C ARG A 135 -17.89 6.17 -17.95
N ASN A 136 -16.56 6.16 -17.89
CA ASN A 136 -15.72 6.03 -19.09
C ASN A 136 -14.47 5.13 -18.89
N GLY A 137 -14.26 4.56 -17.70
CA GLY A 137 -13.05 3.80 -17.38
C GLY A 137 -11.77 4.64 -17.23
N ASN A 138 -11.88 5.97 -17.16
CA ASN A 138 -10.77 6.92 -17.07
C ASN A 138 -11.11 8.05 -16.06
N PRO A 139 -10.38 8.18 -14.93
CA PRO A 139 -10.71 9.15 -13.90
C PRO A 139 -10.49 10.62 -14.35
N ASN A 140 -9.74 10.86 -15.42
CA ASN A 140 -9.33 12.20 -15.84
C ASN A 140 -10.49 13.09 -16.35
N GLY A 141 -10.30 14.41 -16.26
CA GLY A 141 -11.24 15.41 -16.78
C GLY A 141 -10.81 16.85 -16.51
N ASN A 142 -11.55 17.82 -17.07
CA ASN A 142 -11.19 19.24 -16.99
C ASN A 142 -11.00 19.73 -15.55
N GLY A 143 -9.89 20.44 -15.29
CA GLY A 143 -9.57 21.01 -13.99
C GLY A 143 -9.10 20.01 -12.94
N LEU A 144 -8.81 18.76 -13.32
CA LEU A 144 -8.18 17.77 -12.46
C LEU A 144 -6.68 17.67 -12.79
N VAL A 145 -5.88 17.31 -11.78
CA VAL A 145 -4.53 16.84 -12.02
C VAL A 145 -4.63 15.54 -12.81
N GLU A 146 -3.72 15.35 -13.77
CA GLU A 146 -3.70 14.12 -14.53
C GLU A 146 -3.42 12.93 -13.60
N TRP A 147 -4.31 11.94 -13.62
CA TRP A 147 -4.11 10.64 -13.00
C TRP A 147 -3.52 9.69 -14.05
N PRO A 148 -2.23 9.31 -13.92
CA PRO A 148 -1.56 8.48 -14.90
C PRO A 148 -2.10 7.06 -14.91
N LEU A 149 -2.00 6.38 -16.05
CA LEU A 149 -2.13 4.93 -16.10
C LEU A 149 -0.99 4.30 -15.27
N TYR A 150 -1.33 3.25 -14.53
CA TYR A 150 -0.34 2.44 -13.85
C TYR A 150 0.32 1.51 -14.86
N ASP A 151 1.43 1.96 -15.42
CA ASP A 151 2.19 1.28 -16.47
C ASP A 151 3.50 0.67 -15.91
N LEU A 152 4.50 0.45 -16.78
CA LEU A 152 5.80 -0.07 -16.38
C LEU A 152 6.65 0.93 -15.58
N ASN A 153 6.24 2.21 -15.53
CA ASN A 153 6.85 3.23 -14.70
C ASN A 153 6.28 3.24 -13.27
N ASP A 154 5.29 2.36 -12.98
CA ASP A 154 4.61 2.26 -11.69
C ASP A 154 4.08 3.64 -11.20
N GLN A 155 3.53 4.43 -12.13
CA GLN A 155 3.00 5.76 -11.85
C GLN A 155 1.63 5.71 -11.15
N TYR A 156 1.43 6.58 -10.17
CA TYR A 156 0.20 6.66 -9.38
C TYR A 156 -0.11 8.10 -8.96
N LEU A 157 -1.28 8.30 -8.36
CA LEU A 157 -1.72 9.60 -7.86
C LEU A 157 -1.69 9.63 -6.32
N GLU A 158 -0.98 10.60 -5.75
CA GLU A 158 -1.09 10.96 -4.33
C GLU A 158 -2.35 11.82 -4.15
N LEU A 159 -3.31 11.33 -3.36
CA LEU A 159 -4.52 12.05 -2.99
C LEU A 159 -4.35 12.69 -1.61
N ASN A 160 -3.94 13.95 -1.63
CA ASN A 160 -3.90 14.86 -0.49
C ASN A 160 -4.61 16.18 -0.87
N LEU A 161 -4.61 17.20 -0.01
CA LEU A 161 -5.17 18.53 -0.32
C LEU A 161 -4.65 19.10 -1.65
N LYS A 162 -3.40 18.77 -2.01
CA LYS A 162 -2.83 18.98 -3.35
C LYS A 162 -2.55 17.62 -3.97
N GLN A 163 -3.18 17.32 -5.10
CA GLN A 163 -2.92 16.07 -5.81
C GLN A 163 -1.60 16.13 -6.56
N LYS A 164 -0.85 15.03 -6.55
CA LYS A 164 0.47 14.96 -7.16
C LYS A 164 0.71 13.61 -7.81
N LYS A 165 1.28 13.62 -9.01
CA LYS A 165 1.77 12.41 -9.67
C LYS A 165 3.04 11.94 -8.97
N ALA A 166 3.14 10.64 -8.74
CA ALA A 166 4.30 9.98 -8.17
C ALA A 166 4.55 8.66 -8.91
N GLU A 167 5.67 8.01 -8.59
CA GLU A 167 6.06 6.74 -9.19
C GLU A 167 6.66 5.81 -8.13
N LYS A 168 6.62 4.50 -8.38
CA LYS A 168 7.32 3.47 -7.60
C LYS A 168 7.01 3.54 -6.10
N LEU A 169 5.72 3.55 -5.76
CA LEU A 169 5.26 3.54 -4.37
C LEU A 169 5.99 2.45 -3.57
N LYS A 170 6.63 2.86 -2.47
CA LYS A 170 7.37 1.97 -1.55
C LYS A 170 8.39 1.06 -2.25
N GLY A 171 9.06 1.54 -3.30
CA GLY A 171 9.93 0.73 -4.16
C GLY A 171 10.97 -0.15 -3.43
N ASN A 172 11.61 0.36 -2.38
CA ASN A 172 12.54 -0.41 -1.54
C ASN A 172 11.84 -1.55 -0.78
N ARG A 173 10.64 -1.30 -0.22
CA ARG A 173 9.86 -2.32 0.49
C ARG A 173 9.33 -3.38 -0.48
N VAL A 174 8.91 -2.96 -1.67
CA VAL A 174 8.53 -3.89 -2.74
C VAL A 174 9.70 -4.80 -3.11
N GLU A 175 10.90 -4.25 -3.29
CA GLU A 175 12.10 -5.06 -3.54
C GLU A 175 12.41 -6.02 -2.39
N PHE A 176 12.30 -5.55 -1.14
CA PHE A 176 12.47 -6.41 0.03
C PHE A 176 11.50 -7.61 0.00
N TRP A 177 10.19 -7.35 -0.11
CA TRP A 177 9.19 -8.42 -0.04
C TRP A 177 9.18 -9.36 -1.24
N THR A 178 9.54 -8.87 -2.43
CA THR A 178 9.43 -9.66 -3.67
C THR A 178 10.73 -10.35 -4.07
N LYS A 179 11.89 -9.91 -3.57
CA LYS A 179 13.19 -10.49 -3.92
C LYS A 179 13.98 -10.91 -2.67
N ILE A 180 14.31 -9.94 -1.82
CA ILE A 180 15.27 -10.14 -0.72
C ILE A 180 14.73 -11.14 0.31
N PHE A 181 13.47 -11.00 0.72
CA PHE A 181 12.86 -11.84 1.73
C PHE A 181 12.77 -13.31 1.27
N PRO A 182 12.23 -13.64 0.07
CA PRO A 182 12.26 -15.02 -0.46
C PRO A 182 13.67 -15.62 -0.54
N GLU A 183 14.67 -14.86 -0.99
CA GLU A 183 16.06 -15.32 -1.08
C GLU A 183 16.64 -15.66 0.30
N LYS A 184 16.41 -14.80 1.31
CA LYS A 184 16.82 -15.04 2.70
C LYS A 184 16.13 -16.27 3.28
N VAL A 185 14.82 -16.41 3.07
CA VAL A 185 14.03 -17.56 3.54
C VAL A 185 14.54 -18.87 2.94
N LYS A 186 14.81 -18.88 1.63
CA LYS A 186 15.37 -20.05 0.93
C LYS A 186 16.70 -20.46 1.52
N LYS A 187 17.62 -19.51 1.70
CA LYS A 187 18.94 -19.78 2.29
C LYS A 187 18.84 -20.35 3.71
N ILE A 188 18.03 -19.76 4.58
CA ILE A 188 17.81 -20.26 5.95
C ILE A 188 17.26 -21.69 5.95
N THR A 189 16.39 -22.01 5.00
CA THR A 189 15.79 -23.35 4.88
C THR A 189 16.78 -24.38 4.37
N GLU A 190 17.66 -24.01 3.44
CA GLU A 190 18.74 -24.86 2.92
C GLU A 190 19.78 -25.15 4.01
N ASP A 191 20.26 -24.13 4.72
CA ASP A 191 21.23 -24.26 5.82
C ASP A 191 20.71 -25.21 6.93
N LYS A 192 19.40 -25.15 7.24
CA LYS A 192 18.77 -26.05 8.23
C LYS A 192 18.74 -27.51 7.78
N LYS A 193 18.56 -27.78 6.47
CA LYS A 193 18.56 -29.15 5.95
C LYS A 193 19.95 -29.76 6.06
N GLU A 194 20.98 -29.03 5.65
CA GLU A 194 22.37 -29.47 5.78
C GLU A 194 22.77 -29.76 7.23
N HIS A 195 22.34 -28.94 8.19
CA HIS A 195 22.60 -29.17 9.61
C HIS A 195 21.80 -30.33 10.23
N SER A 196 20.70 -30.76 9.61
CA SER A 196 19.92 -31.91 10.09
C SER A 196 20.39 -33.27 9.53
N GLU A 197 21.23 -33.25 8.49
CA GLU A 197 21.77 -34.43 7.80
C GLU A 197 23.17 -34.85 8.31
N LEU A 198 23.75 -34.09 9.25
CA LEU A 198 25.02 -34.35 9.94
C LEU A 198 24.80 -34.85 11.37
#